data_AF-A0A371B0L9-F1
#
_entry.id   AF-A0A371B0L9-F1
#
_cell.length_a   1.000
_cell.length_b   1.000
_cell.length_c   1.000
_cell.angle_alpha   90.00
_cell.angle_beta   90.00
_cell.angle_gamma   90.00
#
_symmetry.space_group_name_H-M   'P 1'
#
loop_
_entity.id
_entity.type
_entity.pdbx_description
1 polymer ?
#
loop_
_entity_poly.entity_id
_entity_poly.type
_entity_poly.pdbx_seq_one_letter_code
_entity_poly.pdbx_strand_id
1 'polypeptide(L)' 'MREIANSILIQEIEDARMQLDTAIETNKAADITYSYSVKLDKLIEEYITRHTICSRRIGDRS' A
#
# COMPACT_ATOMS: atom_id res chain seq x y z
N MET A 1 -18.29 6.89 0.45
CA MET A 1 -17.72 5.66 1.06
C MET A 1 -16.48 5.14 0.31
N ARG A 2 -16.50 4.98 -1.02
CA ARG A 2 -15.32 4.50 -1.80
C ARG A 2 -14.08 5.41 -1.71
N GLU A 3 -14.28 6.73 -1.74
CA GLU A 3 -13.19 7.71 -1.63
C GLU A 3 -12.53 7.70 -0.24
N ILE A 4 -13.33 7.52 0.82
CA ILE A 4 -12.82 7.42 2.21
C ILE A 4 -11.94 6.17 2.36
N ALA A 5 -12.38 5.02 1.82
CA ALA A 5 -11.61 3.78 1.87
C ALA A 5 -10.29 3.86 1.09
N ASN A 6 -10.24 4.64 0.01
CA ASN A 6 -9.00 4.91 -0.72
C ASN A 6 -8.09 5.88 0.03
N SER A 7 -8.66 6.92 0.65
CA SER A 7 -7.92 7.87 1.49
C SER A 7 -7.23 7.17 2.67
N ILE A 8 -7.92 6.26 3.33
CA ILE A 8 -7.37 5.46 4.43
C ILE A 8 -6.21 4.58 3.92
N LEU A 9 -6.39 3.88 2.80
CA LEU A 9 -5.35 3.02 2.24
C LEU A 9 -4.10 3.80 1.82
N ILE A 10 -4.26 5.00 1.25
CA ILE A 10 -3.13 5.88 0.91
C ILE A 10 -2.38 6.29 2.19
N GLN A 11 -3.10 6.62 3.25
CA GLN A 11 -2.48 6.97 4.52
C GLN A 11 -1.72 5.79 5.13
N GLU A 12 -2.27 4.58 5.07
CA GLU A 12 -1.59 3.36 5.52
C GLU A 12 -0.31 3.06 4.72
N ILE A 13 -0.33 3.33 3.41
CA ILE A 13 0.87 3.21 2.54
C ILE A 13 1.94 4.20 2.99
N GLU A 14 1.59 5.48 3.19
CA GLU A 14 2.56 6.49 3.64
C GLU A 14 3.15 6.15 5.02
N ASP A 15 2.32 5.71 5.96
CA ASP A 15 2.79 5.29 7.28
C ASP A 15 3.75 4.09 7.19
N ALA A 16 3.46 3.11 6.32
CA ALA A 16 4.33 1.96 6.10
C ALA A 16 5.65 2.35 5.42
N ARG A 17 5.62 3.29 4.48
CA ARG A 17 6.83 3.86 3.84
C ARG A 17 7.71 4.54 4.88
N MET A 18 7.14 5.42 5.71
CA MET A 18 7.88 6.10 6.78
C MET A 18 8.49 5.12 7.78
N GLN A 19 7.78 4.03 8.13
CA GLN A 19 8.32 2.98 9.00
C GLN A 19 9.53 2.28 8.39
N LEU A 20 9.47 1.97 7.08
CA LEU A 20 10.58 1.38 6.34
C LEU A 20 11.77 2.33 6.23
N ASP A 21 11.53 3.59 5.85
CA ASP A 21 12.57 4.61 5.72
C ASP A 21 13.29 4.80 7.06
N THR A 22 12.53 4.97 8.15
CA THR A 22 13.08 5.07 9.51
C THR A 22 13.91 3.84 9.86
N ALA A 23 13.46 2.64 9.50
CA ALA A 23 14.19 1.40 9.79
C ALA A 23 15.52 1.32 9.04
N ILE A 24 15.56 1.77 7.78
CA ILE A 24 16.77 1.84 6.97
C ILE A 24 17.72 2.90 7.54
N GLU A 25 17.23 4.11 7.81
CA GLU A 25 18.01 5.24 8.32
C GLU A 25 18.63 4.94 9.69
N THR A 26 17.90 4.25 10.57
CA THR A 26 18.36 3.86 11.90
C THR A 26 19.11 2.53 11.91
N ASN A 27 19.37 1.93 10.74
CA ASN A 27 20.04 0.65 10.58
C ASN A 27 19.44 -0.46 11.48
N LYS A 28 18.10 -0.54 11.52
CA LYS A 28 17.41 -1.62 12.23
C LYS A 28 17.80 -2.98 11.65
N ALA A 29 17.59 -4.01 12.47
CA ALA A 29 17.84 -5.38 12.07
C ALA A 29 17.10 -5.73 10.76
N ALA A 30 17.76 -6.53 9.93
CA ALA A 30 17.31 -6.82 8.57
C ALA A 30 15.93 -7.49 8.53
N ASP A 31 15.58 -8.28 9.54
CA ASP A 31 14.27 -8.91 9.70
C ASP A 31 13.15 -7.88 9.91
N ILE A 32 13.42 -6.81 10.66
CA ILE A 32 12.47 -5.72 10.88
C ILE A 32 12.27 -4.94 9.58
N THR A 33 13.38 -4.56 8.92
CA THR A 33 13.33 -3.83 7.65
C THR A 33 12.60 -4.63 6.57
N TYR A 34 12.85 -5.94 6.49
CA TYR A 34 12.14 -6.85 5.58
C TYR A 34 10.65 -6.97 5.90
N SER A 35 10.29 -7.04 7.19
CA SER A 35 8.88 -7.07 7.59
C SER A 35 8.12 -5.82 7.15
N TYR A 36 8.74 -4.63 7.27
CA TYR A 36 8.16 -3.38 6.79
C TYR A 36 8.06 -3.32 5.27
N SER A 37 9.05 -3.83 4.53
CA SER A 37 8.97 -3.87 3.06
C SER A 37 7.83 -4.77 2.58
N VAL A 38 7.70 -5.97 3.15
CA VAL A 38 6.61 -6.90 2.81
C VAL A 38 5.24 -6.30 3.14
N LYS A 39 5.12 -5.56 4.25
CA LYS A 39 3.88 -4.86 4.59
C LYS A 39 3.55 -3.78 3.55
N LEU A 40 4.53 -2.99 3.15
CA LEU A 40 4.35 -1.95 2.14
C LEU A 40 3.92 -2.54 0.78
N ASP A 41 4.58 -3.61 0.34
CA ASP A 41 4.25 -4.28 -0.93
C ASP A 41 2.79 -4.74 -0.99
N LYS A 42 2.28 -5.32 0.11
CA LYS A 42 0.88 -5.76 0.21
C LYS A 42 -0.11 -4.61 0.09
N LEU A 43 0.17 -3.48 0.74
CA LEU A 43 -0.69 -2.29 0.68
C LEU A 43 -0.71 -1.68 -0.74
N ILE A 44 0.44 -1.66 -1.41
CA ILE A 44 0.54 -1.22 -2.80
C ILE A 44 -0.23 -2.16 -3.74
N GLU A 45 -0.09 -3.47 -3.57
CA GLU A 45 -0.82 -4.47 -4.35
C GLU A 45 -2.34 -4.30 -4.18
N GLU A 46 -2.79 -4.06 -2.95
CA GLU A 46 -4.19 -3.78 -2.65
C GLU A 46 -4.68 -2.49 -3.34
N TYR A 47 -3.89 -1.43 -3.29
CA TYR A 47 -4.22 -0.16 -3.96
C TYR A 47 -4.35 -0.35 -5.47
N ILE A 48 -3.36 -0.99 -6.11
CA ILE A 48 -3.39 -1.30 -7.54
C ILE A 48 -4.64 -2.14 -7.86
N THR A 49 -4.88 -3.21 -7.11
CA THR A 49 -6.04 -4.09 -7.33
C THR A 49 -7.35 -3.33 -7.26
N ARG A 50 -7.54 -2.47 -6.25
CA ARG A 50 -8.74 -1.64 -6.10
C ARG A 50 -8.91 -0.66 -7.27
N HIS A 51 -7.83 -0.08 -7.80
CA HIS A 51 -7.85 0.86 -8.92
C HIS A 51 -8.00 0.17 -10.30
N THR A 52 -7.39 -1.00 -10.50
CA THR A 52 -7.52 -1.80 -11.73
C THR A 52 -8.90 -2.45 -11.84
N ILE A 53 -9.44 -3.01 -10.75
CA ILE A 53 -10.81 -3.57 -10.74
C ILE A 53 -11.85 -2.45 -10.93
N CYS A 54 -11.59 -1.24 -10.43
CA CYS A 54 -12.44 -0.08 -10.69
C CYS A 54 -12.53 0.25 -12.19
N SER A 55 -11.40 0.15 -12.90
CA SER A 55 -11.34 0.45 -14.34
C SER A 55 -11.98 -0.63 -15.20
N ARG A 56 -11.91 -1.91 -14.82
CA ARG A 56 -12.52 -3.03 -15.57
C ARG A 56 -14.04 -3.03 -15.55
N ARG A 57 -14.67 -2.59 -14.45
CA ARG A 57 -16.14 -2.60 -14.31
C ARG A 57 -16.89 -1.61 -15.21
N ILE A 58 -16.19 -0.76 -15.96
CA ILE A 58 -16.79 0.18 -16.93
C ILE A 58 -16.73 -0.39 -18.36
N GLY A 59 -15.97 -1.49 -18.59
CA GLY A 59 -15.82 -2.13 -19.91
C GLY A 59 -16.79 -3.26 -20.22
N ASP A 60 -17.44 -3.87 -19.22
CA ASP A 60 -18.32 -5.05 -19.41
C ASP A 60 -19.82 -4.68 -19.38
N ARG A 61 -20.19 -3.61 -20.08
CA ARG A 61 -21.58 -3.35 -20.51
C ARG A 61 -21.59 -3.12 -22.01
N SER A 62 -21.45 -4.18 -22.78
CA SER A 62 -21.76 -4.23 -24.21
C SER A 62 -22.62 -5.46 -24.48
#